data_AF-A0A7S0EJW4-F1
#
_entry.id   AF-A0A7S0EJW4-F1
#
_cell.length_a   1.000
_cell.length_b   1.000
_cell.length_c   1.000
_cell.angle_alpha   90.00
_cell.angle_beta   90.00
_cell.angle_gamma   90.00
#
_symmetry.space_group_name_H-M   'P 1'
#
loop_
_entity.id
_entity.type
_entity.pdbx_description
1 polymer ?
#
loop_
_entity_poly.entity_id
_entity_poly.type
_entity_poly.pdbx_seq_one_letter_code
_entity_poly.pdbx_strand_id
1 'polypeptide(L)'
;AEITVMLIFNCSRTAIGRDATLRDDRSVEEVCKALSERSKYSRIEVSESCVGIICNLANCDADKQRERVISANGHKEIMNIISDGKVAGQVVLQAILALQNLSYQNVYTQRQLTVSGGIEALITRLSISFKDGSSSAGDELCTE
;
A
#
# COMPACT_ATOMS: atom_id res chain seq x y z
N ALA A 1 20.21 -0.55 1.59
CA ALA A 1 18.81 -0.18 1.30
C ALA A 1 17.85 -1.22 1.86
N GLU A 2 17.92 -2.49 1.45
CA GLU A 2 16.98 -3.54 1.88
C GLU A 2 16.90 -3.72 3.40
N ILE A 3 18.05 -3.93 4.07
CA ILE A 3 18.13 -4.03 5.54
C ILE A 3 17.60 -2.76 6.22
N THR A 4 17.92 -1.59 5.64
CA THR A 4 17.48 -0.29 6.15
C THR A 4 15.97 -0.17 6.13
N VAL A 5 15.33 -0.53 5.01
CA VAL A 5 13.86 -0.49 4.87
C VAL A 5 13.19 -1.46 5.85
N MET A 6 13.72 -2.66 6.03
CA MET A 6 13.19 -3.62 7.02
C MET A 6 13.30 -3.09 8.47
N LEU A 7 14.41 -2.44 8.82
CA LEU A 7 14.56 -1.82 10.14
C LEU A 7 13.54 -0.71 10.34
N ILE A 8 13.37 0.17 9.34
CA ILE A 8 12.37 1.24 9.37
C ILE A 8 10.96 0.64 9.51
N PHE A 9 10.65 -0.44 8.78
CA PHE A 9 9.38 -1.14 8.90
C PHE A 9 9.13 -1.64 10.32
N ASN A 10 10.10 -2.29 10.94
CA ASN A 10 9.98 -2.76 12.32
C ASN A 10 9.77 -1.61 13.31
N CYS A 11 10.51 -0.51 13.17
CA CYS A 11 10.33 0.68 14.00
C CYS A 11 8.93 1.30 13.82
N SER A 12 8.41 1.34 12.59
CA SER A 12 7.10 1.93 12.26
C SER A 12 5.89 1.22 12.90
N ARG A 13 6.07 0.02 13.46
CA ARG A 13 4.99 -0.71 14.15
C ARG A 13 4.54 -0.02 15.45
N THR A 14 5.42 0.76 16.07
CA THR A 14 5.14 1.48 17.32
C THR A 14 4.87 2.96 17.06
N ALA A 15 4.06 3.61 17.90
CA ALA A 15 3.82 5.05 17.76
C ALA A 15 5.12 5.87 17.87
N ILE A 16 5.95 5.55 18.88
CA ILE A 16 7.26 6.17 19.10
C ILE A 16 8.16 6.01 17.88
N GLY A 17 8.22 4.80 17.31
CA GLY A 17 9.03 4.55 16.14
C GLY A 17 8.49 5.24 14.88
N ARG A 18 7.17 5.39 14.70
CA ARG A 18 6.65 6.21 13.58
C ARG A 18 7.09 7.66 13.71
N ASP A 19 6.95 8.24 14.89
CA ASP A 19 7.35 9.63 15.14
C ASP A 19 8.87 9.83 15.03
N ALA A 20 9.67 8.83 15.39
CA ALA A 20 11.13 8.90 15.32
C ALA A 20 11.69 8.66 13.91
N THR A 21 11.14 7.67 13.18
CA THR A 21 11.72 7.21 11.90
C THR A 21 11.17 7.97 10.71
N LEU A 22 9.97 8.54 10.83
CA LEU A 22 9.22 9.19 9.76
C LEU A 22 8.63 10.52 10.27
N ARG A 23 9.52 11.29 10.92
CA ARG A 23 9.21 12.53 11.63
C ARG A 23 8.89 13.69 10.68
N ASP A 24 9.52 13.68 9.52
CA ASP A 24 9.49 14.75 8.52
C ASP A 24 9.11 14.23 7.13
N ASP A 25 8.74 15.18 6.28
CA ASP A 25 8.23 14.93 4.93
C ASP A 25 9.27 14.20 4.07
N ARG A 26 10.55 14.55 4.21
CA ARG A 26 11.67 13.92 3.48
C ARG A 26 11.78 12.43 3.80
N SER A 27 11.60 12.06 5.05
CA SER A 27 11.66 10.65 5.47
C SER A 27 10.53 9.82 4.84
N VAL A 28 9.33 10.40 4.71
CA VAL A 28 8.19 9.77 4.03
C VAL A 28 8.42 9.71 2.51
N GLU A 29 8.98 10.76 1.92
CA GLU A 29 9.37 10.81 0.50
C GLU A 29 10.38 9.72 0.14
N GLU A 30 11.39 9.48 0.97
CA GLU A 30 12.38 8.42 0.72
C GLU A 30 11.75 7.02 0.77
N VAL A 31 10.75 6.78 1.64
CA VAL A 31 10.00 5.50 1.64
C VAL A 31 9.15 5.37 0.38
N CYS A 32 8.44 6.43 -0.03
CA CYS A 32 7.64 6.42 -1.26
C CYS A 32 8.53 6.23 -2.50
N LYS A 33 9.71 6.84 -2.51
CA LYS A 33 10.72 6.66 -3.55
C LYS A 33 11.30 5.25 -3.56
N ALA A 34 11.57 4.66 -2.39
CA ALA A 34 12.00 3.27 -2.32
C ALA A 34 10.93 2.32 -2.88
N LEU A 35 9.64 2.64 -2.70
CA LEU A 35 8.52 1.89 -3.30
C LEU A 35 8.41 2.10 -4.82
N SER A 36 8.64 3.31 -5.33
CA SER A 36 8.61 3.57 -6.77
C SER A 36 9.80 2.92 -7.49
N GLU A 37 10.96 2.88 -6.83
CA GLU A 37 12.17 2.22 -7.30
C GLU A 37 12.22 0.72 -6.95
N ARG A 38 11.08 0.13 -6.54
CA ARG A 38 11.03 -1.27 -6.08
C ARG A 38 11.63 -2.28 -7.06
N SER A 39 11.54 -2.01 -8.36
CA SER A 39 12.07 -2.86 -9.43
C SER A 39 13.60 -2.93 -9.46
N LYS A 40 14.29 -1.99 -8.79
CA LYS A 40 15.75 -1.99 -8.65
C LYS A 40 16.23 -2.97 -7.58
N TYR A 41 15.34 -3.43 -6.70
CA TYR A 41 15.66 -4.38 -5.64
C TYR A 41 15.39 -5.80 -6.12
N SER A 42 16.27 -6.73 -5.75
CA SER A 42 16.12 -8.15 -6.10
C SER A 42 15.07 -8.84 -5.23
N ARG A 43 14.74 -8.26 -4.08
CA ARG A 43 13.83 -8.84 -3.08
C ARG A 43 12.47 -8.18 -3.09
N ILE A 44 11.42 -9.01 -3.19
CA ILE A 44 10.03 -8.59 -3.03
C ILE A 44 9.76 -7.97 -1.66
N GLU A 45 10.50 -8.41 -0.63
CA GLU A 45 10.48 -7.95 0.76
C GLU A 45 10.59 -6.43 0.90
N VAL A 46 11.28 -5.75 -0.02
CA VAL A 46 11.40 -4.29 -0.02
C VAL A 46 10.04 -3.65 -0.32
N SER A 47 9.29 -4.18 -1.29
CA SER A 47 7.95 -3.70 -1.59
C SER A 47 7.01 -3.93 -0.42
N GLU A 48 7.06 -5.12 0.19
CA GLU A 48 6.21 -5.44 1.36
C GLU A 48 6.54 -4.52 2.53
N SER A 49 7.82 -4.30 2.80
CA SER A 49 8.26 -3.44 3.90
C SER A 49 7.88 -1.99 3.66
N CYS A 50 8.07 -1.46 2.45
CA CYS A 50 7.66 -0.10 2.10
C CYS A 50 6.14 0.10 2.21
N VAL A 51 5.34 -0.82 1.64
CA VAL A 51 3.88 -0.76 1.75
C VAL A 51 3.44 -0.89 3.20
N GLY A 52 4.07 -1.78 3.96
CA GLY A 52 3.82 -1.95 5.40
C GLY A 52 4.14 -0.70 6.21
N ILE A 53 5.23 0.00 5.91
CA ILE A 53 5.56 1.30 6.52
C ILE A 53 4.44 2.30 6.26
N ILE A 54 4.01 2.43 5.00
CA ILE A 54 2.95 3.38 4.63
C ILE A 54 1.62 3.00 5.29
N CYS A 55 1.29 1.71 5.37
CA CYS A 55 0.10 1.23 6.07
C CYS A 55 0.13 1.60 7.56
N ASN A 56 1.28 1.45 8.21
CA ASN A 56 1.46 1.82 9.62
C ASN A 56 1.35 3.34 9.84
N LEU A 57 1.87 4.14 8.89
CA LEU A 57 1.70 5.60 8.91
C LEU A 57 0.24 6.01 8.72
N ALA A 58 -0.45 5.39 7.77
CA ALA A 58 -1.84 5.67 7.46
C ALA A 58 -2.76 5.34 8.64
N ASN A 59 -2.44 4.28 9.40
CA ASN A 59 -3.19 3.88 10.58
C ASN A 59 -3.04 4.86 11.77
N CYS A 60 -2.12 5.82 11.70
CA CYS A 60 -1.96 6.80 12.76
C CYS A 60 -3.07 7.87 12.67
N ASP A 61 -3.63 8.27 13.83
CA ASP A 61 -4.68 9.32 13.93
C ASP A 61 -4.14 10.74 13.68
N ALA A 62 -2.86 10.90 13.35
CA ALA A 62 -2.29 12.18 13.01
C ALA A 62 -2.55 12.49 11.53
N ASP A 63 -3.53 13.35 11.23
CA ASP A 63 -3.83 13.83 9.87
C ASP A 63 -2.57 14.28 9.11
N LYS A 64 -1.62 14.91 9.81
CA LYS A 64 -0.32 15.31 9.26
C LYS A 64 0.45 14.17 8.60
N GLN A 65 0.42 12.96 9.17
CA GLN A 65 1.14 11.81 8.60
C GLN A 65 0.44 11.30 7.35
N ARG A 66 -0.90 11.31 7.32
CA ARG A 66 -1.67 10.94 6.12
C ARG A 66 -1.42 11.94 5.00
N GLU A 67 -1.45 13.23 5.30
CA GLU A 67 -1.15 14.30 4.35
C GLU A 67 0.26 14.18 3.77
N ARG A 68 1.27 13.87 4.59
CA ARG A 68 2.64 13.64 4.13
C ARG A 68 2.74 12.51 3.12
N VAL A 69 2.09 11.38 3.40
CA VAL A 69 2.05 10.25 2.46
C VAL A 69 1.40 10.68 1.14
N ILE A 70 0.35 11.49 1.18
CA ILE A 70 -0.30 12.01 -0.02
C ILE A 70 0.61 12.96 -0.78
N SER A 71 1.25 13.91 -0.10
CA SER A 71 2.19 14.88 -0.67
C SER A 71 3.41 14.21 -1.31
N ALA A 72 3.89 13.11 -0.71
CA ALA A 72 4.96 12.28 -1.25
C ALA A 72 4.53 11.38 -2.43
N ASN A 73 3.31 11.55 -2.95
CA ASN A 73 2.69 10.67 -3.97
C ASN A 73 2.59 9.19 -3.55
N GLY A 74 2.67 8.87 -2.26
CA GLY A 74 2.61 7.50 -1.76
C GLY A 74 1.32 6.76 -2.17
N HIS A 75 0.19 7.47 -2.26
CA HIS A 75 -1.06 6.90 -2.77
C HIS A 75 -0.93 6.38 -4.20
N LYS A 76 -0.19 7.07 -5.08
CA LYS A 76 0.03 6.64 -6.48
C LYS A 76 0.86 5.37 -6.53
N GLU A 77 1.90 5.30 -5.72
CA GLU A 77 2.74 4.09 -5.67
C GLU A 77 1.98 2.89 -5.08
N ILE A 78 1.12 3.13 -4.09
CA ILE A 78 0.23 2.08 -3.56
C ILE A 78 -0.76 1.61 -4.64
N MET A 79 -1.35 2.52 -5.43
CA MET A 79 -2.23 2.13 -6.54
C MET A 79 -1.46 1.36 -7.63
N ASN A 80 -0.24 1.79 -7.95
CA ASN A 80 0.63 1.07 -8.88
C ASN A 80 0.87 -0.37 -8.43
N ILE A 81 1.05 -0.61 -7.13
CA ILE A 81 1.16 -1.96 -6.54
C ILE A 81 -0.14 -2.76 -6.72
N ILE A 82 -1.30 -2.16 -6.46
CA ILE A 82 -2.60 -2.83 -6.57
C ILE A 82 -2.89 -3.26 -8.01
N SER A 83 -2.51 -2.41 -8.97
CA SER A 83 -2.67 -2.66 -10.41
C SER A 83 -1.56 -3.54 -11.01
N ASP A 84 -0.45 -3.74 -10.32
CA ASP A 84 0.66 -4.56 -10.78
C ASP A 84 0.31 -6.04 -10.69
N GLY A 85 0.00 -6.67 -11.83
CA GLY A 85 -0.33 -8.08 -11.92
C GLY A 85 0.79 -9.03 -11.46
N LYS A 86 2.02 -8.53 -11.30
CA LYS A 86 3.15 -9.33 -10.76
C LYS A 86 3.18 -9.33 -9.24
N VAL A 87 2.46 -8.40 -8.59
CA VAL A 87 2.38 -8.31 -7.14
C VAL A 87 1.11 -9.01 -6.68
N ALA A 88 1.27 -10.02 -5.82
CA ALA A 88 0.18 -10.86 -5.35
C ALA A 88 0.26 -11.06 -3.84
N GLY A 89 -0.82 -11.61 -3.27
CA GLY A 89 -0.89 -12.00 -1.87
C GLY A 89 -0.84 -10.81 -0.90
N GLN A 90 -0.01 -10.91 0.12
CA GLN A 90 0.00 -10.05 1.30
C GLN A 90 0.30 -8.57 0.98
N VAL A 91 1.15 -8.31 -0.02
CA VAL A 91 1.54 -6.94 -0.40
C VAL A 91 0.36 -6.14 -0.93
N VAL A 92 -0.48 -6.77 -1.75
CA VAL A 92 -1.68 -6.12 -2.30
C VAL A 92 -2.72 -5.89 -1.20
N LEU A 93 -2.88 -6.84 -0.27
CA LEU A 93 -3.74 -6.66 0.89
C LEU A 93 -3.28 -5.47 1.74
N GLN A 94 -1.98 -5.37 2.05
CA GLN A 94 -1.43 -4.25 2.80
C GLN A 94 -1.57 -2.92 2.05
N ALA A 95 -1.44 -2.93 0.72
CA ALA A 95 -1.65 -1.77 -0.12
C ALA A 95 -3.10 -1.26 -0.03
N ILE A 96 -4.07 -2.17 -0.13
CA ILE A 96 -5.50 -1.83 0.00
C ILE A 96 -5.80 -1.31 1.42
N LEU A 97 -5.28 -1.95 2.47
CA LEU A 97 -5.42 -1.49 3.85
C LEU A 97 -4.81 -0.10 4.06
N ALA A 98 -3.65 0.18 3.44
CA ALA A 98 -3.05 1.50 3.47
C ALA A 98 -3.98 2.55 2.84
N LEU A 99 -4.58 2.27 1.68
CA LEU A 99 -5.55 3.19 1.06
C LEU A 99 -6.80 3.39 1.91
N GLN A 100 -7.31 2.32 2.53
CA GLN A 100 -8.44 2.40 3.45
C GLN A 100 -8.12 3.35 4.61
N ASN A 101 -6.98 3.16 5.26
CA ASN A 101 -6.56 3.99 6.38
C ASN A 101 -6.30 5.44 5.96
N LEU A 102 -5.66 5.66 4.81
CA LEU A 102 -5.39 7.00 4.27
C LEU A 102 -6.68 7.77 3.95
N SER A 103 -7.72 7.07 3.47
CA SER A 103 -9.00 7.66 3.05
C SER A 103 -10.05 7.71 4.17
N TYR A 104 -9.85 7.00 5.27
CA TYR A 104 -10.80 6.97 6.37
C TYR A 104 -10.99 8.36 6.98
N GLN A 105 -12.19 8.91 6.86
CA GLN A 105 -12.56 10.25 7.34
C GLN A 105 -11.69 11.41 6.82
N ASN A 106 -10.90 11.21 5.75
CA ASN A 106 -10.05 12.24 5.17
C ASN A 106 -10.50 12.60 3.75
N VAL A 107 -11.26 13.70 3.64
CA VAL A 107 -11.87 14.17 2.37
C VAL A 107 -10.80 14.54 1.34
N TYR A 108 -9.67 15.11 1.78
CA TYR A 108 -8.58 15.46 0.87
C TYR A 108 -8.00 14.22 0.21
N THR A 109 -7.69 13.19 1.00
CA THR A 109 -7.19 11.91 0.47
C THR A 109 -8.22 11.24 -0.43
N GLN A 110 -9.49 11.19 -0.02
CA GLN A 110 -10.56 10.62 -0.86
C GLN A 110 -10.62 11.29 -2.23
N ARG A 111 -10.53 12.63 -2.28
CA ARG A 111 -10.51 13.39 -3.53
C ARG A 111 -9.28 13.05 -4.38
N GLN A 112 -8.10 12.96 -3.77
CA GLN A 112 -6.87 12.61 -4.49
C GLN A 112 -7.00 11.22 -5.12
N LEU A 113 -7.49 10.23 -4.36
CA LEU A 113 -7.74 8.88 -4.87
C LEU A 113 -8.73 8.84 -6.03
N THR A 114 -9.78 9.67 -5.98
CA THR A 114 -10.74 9.77 -7.09
C THR A 114 -10.08 10.35 -8.34
N VAL A 115 -9.37 11.48 -8.21
CA VAL A 115 -8.74 12.18 -9.35
C VAL A 115 -7.64 11.33 -9.99
N SER A 116 -6.95 10.51 -9.21
CA SER A 116 -5.89 9.63 -9.68
C SER A 116 -6.38 8.28 -10.24
N GLY A 117 -7.70 8.04 -10.33
CA GLY A 117 -8.25 6.78 -10.84
C GLY A 117 -8.19 5.61 -9.84
N GLY A 118 -8.02 5.86 -8.55
CA GLY A 118 -7.88 4.80 -7.54
C GLY A 118 -9.11 3.92 -7.39
N ILE A 119 -10.30 4.46 -7.59
CA ILE A 119 -11.55 3.68 -7.58
C ILE A 119 -11.58 2.67 -8.73
N GLU A 120 -11.16 3.08 -9.93
CA GLU A 120 -11.09 2.21 -11.10
C GLU A 120 -10.06 1.09 -10.91
N ALA A 121 -8.90 1.42 -10.35
CA ALA A 121 -7.87 0.43 -10.00
C ALA A 121 -8.40 -0.62 -8.99
N LEU A 122 -9.13 -0.18 -7.96
CA LEU A 122 -9.74 -1.07 -6.97
C LEU A 122 -10.83 -1.96 -7.58
N ILE A 123 -11.72 -1.40 -8.42
CA ILE A 123 -12.77 -2.18 -9.11
C ILE A 123 -12.16 -3.21 -10.07
N THR A 124 -11.12 -2.82 -10.80
CA THR A 124 -10.38 -3.72 -11.69
C THR A 124 -9.79 -4.89 -10.90
N ARG A 125 -9.14 -4.59 -9.76
CA ARG A 125 -8.55 -5.62 -8.90
C ARG A 125 -9.61 -6.54 -8.29
N LEU A 126 -10.71 -5.97 -7.81
CA LEU A 126 -11.85 -6.73 -7.29
C LEU A 126 -12.36 -7.73 -8.34
N SER A 127 -12.50 -7.28 -9.59
CA SER A 127 -12.95 -8.11 -10.71
C SER A 127 -11.96 -9.24 -11.04
N ILE A 128 -10.66 -9.00 -10.95
CA ILE A 128 -9.62 -10.04 -11.11
C ILE A 128 -9.75 -11.08 -9.99
N SER A 129 -9.83 -10.64 -8.73
CA SER A 129 -9.95 -11.55 -7.58
C SER A 129 -11.21 -12.40 -7.63
N PHE A 130 -12.34 -11.87 -8.11
CA PHE A 130 -13.55 -12.66 -8.33
C PHE A 130 -13.40 -13.69 -9.47
N LYS A 131 -12.69 -13.35 -10.55
CA LYS A 131 -12.39 -14.30 -11.63
C LYS A 131 -11.48 -15.42 -11.15
N ASP A 132 -10.44 -15.10 -10.40
CA ASP A 132 -9.52 -16.09 -9.82
C ASP A 132 -10.24 -16.99 -8.79
N GLY A 133 -11.15 -16.42 -7.99
CA GLY A 133 -12.00 -17.18 -7.06
C GLY A 133 -13.08 -18.03 -7.72
N SER A 134 -13.46 -17.74 -8.97
CA SER A 134 -14.42 -18.54 -9.73
C SER A 134 -13.81 -19.79 -10.39
N SER A 135 -12.48 -19.94 -10.40
CA SER A 135 -11.82 -21.19 -10.83
C SER A 135 -11.76 -22.28 -9.75
N SER A 136 -12.27 -22.05 -8.53
CA SER A 136 -12.33 -23.08 -7.48
C SER A 136 -13.74 -23.41 -6.98
N ALA A 137 -14.79 -22.98 -7.69
CA ALA A 137 -16.19 -23.22 -7.29
C ALA A 137 -17.04 -23.88 -8.39
N GLY A 138 -16.41 -24.49 -9.40
CA GLY A 138 -17.08 -24.99 -10.61
C GLY A 138 -16.96 -26.49 -10.92
N ASP A 139 -16.22 -27.29 -10.14
CA ASP A 139 -15.96 -28.72 -10.47
C ASP A 139 -16.48 -29.72 -9.42
N GLU A 140 -17.51 -29.35 -8.66
CA GLU A 140 -18.26 -30.30 -7.81
C GLU A 140 -19.76 -30.07 -8.01
N LEU A 141 -20.28 -30.48 -9.18
CA LEU A 141 -21.70 -30.80 -9.44
C LEU A 141 -21.88 -31.24 -10.90
N CYS A 142 -21.18 -32.30 -11.32
CA CYS A 142 -21.56 -33.10 -12.49
C CYS A 142 -20.82 -34.45 -12.50
N THR A 143 -21.24 -35.36 -11.61
CA THR A 143 -21.17 -36.80 -11.90
C THR A 143 -22.47 -37.43 -11.41
N GLU A 144 -23.21 -37.91 -12.42
CA GLU A 144 -24.34 -38.85 -12.49
C GLU A 144 -24.87 -39.50 -11.21
#